data_AF-A0A1S3AWZ4-F1
#
_entry.id   AF-A0A1S3AWZ4-F1
#
_cell.length_a   1.000
_cell.length_b   1.000
_cell.length_c   1.000
_cell.angle_alpha   90.00
_cell.angle_beta   90.00
_cell.angle_gamma   90.00
#
_symmetry.space_group_name_H-M   'P 1'
#
loop_
_entity.id
_entity.type
_entity.pdbx_description
1 polymer ?
#
loop_
_entity_poly.entity_id
_entity_poly.type
_entity_poly.pdbx_seq_one_letter_code
_entity_poly.pdbx_strand_id
1 'polypeptide(L)'
;MAQSDFLDGGARWKTRKKKKKKKKKKKKRETVSDERGQQNRRTGNPILQDPFEVLGSDLLMIILSYLDARSVALSLLVSRSWYAVASSDRLWSSKCLELWLGKAHIPRLAQSRGLPKLAAYSLSIMDGKRTRIMREDLCDHAWQFHFNKEAPVYWRDLDPYWQGSHPLMRRYFHPDGSQTADPDDRVWGGHESCFSTVTSFVGDGEIREHYVRINRWPRMFVSRNEDWSWRMSNHFTSYSSIADPDKAGGTGPL
;
A
#
# COMPACT_ATOMS: atom_id res chain seq x y z
N MET A 1 53.73 -73.33 5.47
CA MET A 1 53.68 -71.85 5.39
C MET A 1 52.23 -71.45 5.69
N ALA A 2 51.92 -71.13 6.95
CA ALA A 2 51.81 -69.77 7.53
C ALA A 2 50.52 -69.06 7.05
N GLN A 3 49.48 -68.93 7.89
CA GLN A 3 49.10 -67.73 8.70
C GLN A 3 48.86 -66.48 7.83
N SER A 4 47.86 -65.62 7.98
CA SER A 4 46.98 -65.19 9.10
C SER A 4 45.85 -64.34 8.45
N ASP A 5 44.58 -64.41 8.83
CA ASP A 5 43.91 -63.84 10.01
C ASP A 5 43.64 -62.32 9.99
N PHE A 6 42.46 -61.94 10.51
CA PHE A 6 41.95 -60.59 10.86
C PHE A 6 41.42 -59.66 9.74
N LEU A 7 40.12 -59.28 9.85
CA LEU A 7 39.62 -57.89 10.00
C LEU A 7 38.06 -57.80 9.87
N ASP A 8 37.29 -58.38 10.81
CA ASP A 8 35.81 -58.19 10.91
C ASP A 8 35.37 -57.42 12.20
N GLY A 9 36.26 -56.63 12.80
CA GLY A 9 36.00 -55.95 14.08
C GLY A 9 35.50 -54.49 13.98
N GLY A 10 35.70 -53.81 12.85
CA GLY A 10 35.63 -52.34 12.76
C GLY A 10 34.22 -51.75 12.59
N ALA A 11 33.34 -52.43 11.86
CA ALA A 11 32.03 -51.89 11.47
C ALA A 11 30.98 -51.95 12.61
N ARG A 12 31.04 -53.01 13.43
CA ARG A 12 30.09 -53.28 14.53
C ARG A 12 30.29 -52.36 15.75
N TRP A 13 31.50 -51.83 15.95
CA TRP A 13 31.81 -50.92 17.07
C TRP A 13 31.32 -49.48 16.82
N LYS A 14 31.44 -48.99 15.57
CA LYS A 14 31.04 -47.62 15.19
C LYS A 14 29.51 -47.41 15.24
N THR A 15 28.72 -48.42 14.87
CA THR A 15 27.25 -48.42 14.95
C THR A 15 26.74 -48.44 16.40
N ARG A 16 27.40 -49.21 17.29
CA ARG A 16 27.03 -49.31 18.71
C ARG A 16 27.28 -48.00 19.48
N LYS A 17 28.36 -47.26 19.15
CA LYS A 17 28.64 -45.91 19.70
C LYS A 17 27.61 -44.87 19.25
N LYS A 18 27.18 -44.88 17.98
CA LYS A 18 26.13 -43.97 17.46
C LYS A 18 24.77 -44.21 18.14
N LYS A 19 24.35 -45.47 18.33
CA LYS A 19 23.09 -45.81 19.04
C LYS A 19 23.12 -45.37 20.51
N LYS A 20 24.23 -45.57 21.24
CA LYS A 20 24.38 -45.10 22.63
C LYS A 20 24.32 -43.57 22.74
N LYS A 21 24.93 -42.83 21.79
CA LYS A 21 24.90 -41.35 21.77
C LYS A 21 23.49 -40.81 21.52
N LYS A 22 22.72 -41.43 20.60
CA LYS A 22 21.29 -41.08 20.36
C LYS A 22 20.42 -41.34 21.59
N LYS A 23 20.60 -42.48 22.26
CA LYS A 23 19.81 -42.83 23.47
C LYS A 23 20.11 -41.88 24.64
N LYS A 24 21.38 -41.49 24.83
CA LYS A 24 21.78 -40.50 25.86
C LYS A 24 21.23 -39.10 25.57
N LYS A 25 21.16 -38.70 24.29
CA LYS A 25 20.59 -37.40 23.86
C LYS A 25 19.06 -37.37 24.01
N LYS A 26 18.36 -38.50 23.79
CA LYS A 26 16.92 -38.64 24.03
C LYS A 26 16.60 -38.57 25.53
N LYS A 27 17.33 -39.34 26.35
CA LYS A 27 17.14 -39.35 27.82
C LYS A 27 17.38 -37.97 28.45
N LYS A 28 18.40 -37.23 27.98
CA LYS A 28 18.69 -35.85 28.42
C LYS A 28 17.62 -34.84 27.98
N ARG A 29 16.94 -35.06 26.85
CA ARG A 29 15.79 -34.22 26.43
C ARG A 29 14.56 -34.49 27.28
N GLU A 30 14.30 -35.74 27.63
CA GLU A 30 13.19 -36.15 28.51
C GLU A 30 13.37 -35.64 29.95
N THR A 31 14.60 -35.66 30.50
CA THR A 31 14.86 -35.09 31.84
C THR A 31 14.69 -33.57 31.87
N VAL A 32 15.14 -32.86 30.83
CA VAL A 32 15.00 -31.40 30.74
C VAL A 32 13.54 -30.99 30.52
N SER A 33 12.71 -31.81 29.88
CA SER A 33 11.26 -31.55 29.76
C SER A 33 10.51 -31.82 31.06
N ASP A 34 10.87 -32.86 31.81
CA ASP A 34 10.25 -33.15 33.11
C ASP A 34 10.63 -32.11 34.17
N GLU A 35 11.87 -31.65 34.19
CA GLU A 35 12.32 -30.58 35.11
C GLU A 35 11.63 -29.24 34.80
N ARG A 36 11.46 -28.88 33.52
CA ARG A 36 10.67 -27.69 33.13
C ARG A 36 9.19 -27.82 33.49
N GLY A 37 8.62 -29.02 33.35
CA GLY A 37 7.22 -29.30 33.70
C GLY A 37 6.97 -29.23 35.22
N GLN A 38 7.93 -29.64 36.03
CA GLN A 38 7.84 -29.58 37.50
C GLN A 38 8.12 -28.18 38.05
N GLN A 39 9.01 -27.40 37.42
CA GLN A 39 9.32 -26.03 37.84
C GLN A 39 8.14 -25.07 37.58
N ASN A 40 7.38 -25.26 36.48
CA ASN A 40 6.17 -24.51 36.19
C ASN A 40 4.98 -24.81 37.13
N ARG A 41 4.97 -25.94 37.84
CA ARG A 41 3.91 -26.29 38.80
C ARG A 41 4.06 -25.60 40.17
N ARG A 42 5.24 -25.05 40.49
CA ARG A 42 5.53 -24.45 41.80
C ARG A 42 5.38 -22.93 41.84
N THR A 43 5.41 -22.28 40.70
CA THR A 43 5.11 -20.85 40.57
C THR A 43 3.67 -20.72 40.07
N GLY A 44 2.77 -20.23 40.92
CA GLY A 44 1.39 -19.88 40.55
C GLY A 44 1.33 -18.70 39.58
N ASN A 45 2.00 -18.82 38.44
CA ASN A 45 1.76 -17.94 37.31
C ASN A 45 0.44 -18.39 36.69
N PRO A 46 -0.55 -17.50 36.53
CA PRO A 46 -1.74 -17.85 35.75
C PRO A 46 -1.25 -18.36 34.40
N ILE A 47 -1.74 -19.52 33.99
CA ILE A 47 -1.42 -20.09 32.68
C ILE A 47 -1.94 -19.06 31.67
N LEU A 48 -1.04 -18.24 31.12
CA LEU A 48 -1.36 -17.36 30.00
C LEU A 48 -1.62 -18.27 28.80
N GLN A 49 -2.88 -18.68 28.65
CA GLN A 49 -3.34 -19.46 27.50
C GLN A 49 -3.53 -18.53 26.32
N ASP A 50 -3.15 -18.97 25.13
CA ASP A 50 -3.37 -18.22 23.89
C ASP A 50 -4.88 -18.01 23.71
N PRO A 51 -5.36 -16.77 23.58
CA PRO A 51 -6.77 -16.49 23.32
C PRO A 51 -7.33 -17.27 22.13
N PHE A 52 -6.51 -17.56 21.11
CA PHE A 52 -6.94 -18.40 19.99
C PHE A 52 -7.30 -19.82 20.43
N GLU A 53 -6.51 -20.44 21.31
CA GLU A 53 -6.75 -21.82 21.79
C GLU A 53 -7.98 -21.90 22.70
N VAL A 54 -8.30 -20.81 23.42
CA VAL A 54 -9.44 -20.75 24.35
C VAL A 54 -10.74 -20.36 23.64
N LEU A 55 -10.69 -19.37 22.76
CA LEU A 55 -11.87 -18.74 22.15
C LEU A 55 -12.17 -19.28 20.75
N GLY A 56 -11.19 -19.86 20.08
CA GLY A 56 -11.29 -20.29 18.68
C GLY A 56 -11.28 -19.13 17.68
N SER A 57 -11.41 -19.48 16.39
CA SER A 57 -11.29 -18.54 15.27
C SER A 57 -12.39 -17.48 15.23
N ASP A 58 -13.63 -17.87 15.52
CA ASP A 58 -14.80 -17.02 15.28
C ASP A 58 -14.88 -15.88 16.29
N LEU A 59 -14.67 -16.20 17.57
CA LEU A 59 -14.62 -15.19 18.63
C LEU A 59 -13.38 -14.30 18.48
N LEU A 60 -12.22 -14.86 18.10
CA LEU A 60 -11.04 -14.04 17.80
C LEU A 60 -11.32 -13.09 16.64
N MET A 61 -11.99 -13.53 15.57
CA MET A 61 -12.37 -12.66 14.45
C MET A 61 -13.28 -11.51 14.91
N ILE A 62 -14.27 -11.79 15.75
CA ILE A 62 -15.14 -10.75 16.32
C ILE A 62 -14.31 -9.74 17.10
N ILE A 63 -13.41 -10.20 17.97
CA ILE A 63 -12.52 -9.32 18.75
C ILE A 63 -11.66 -8.45 17.81
N LEU A 64 -11.01 -9.04 16.80
CA LEU A 64 -10.17 -8.33 15.85
C LEU A 64 -10.97 -7.31 15.01
N SER A 65 -12.27 -7.53 14.79
CA SER A 65 -13.12 -6.60 14.04
C SER A 65 -13.27 -5.23 14.70
N TYR A 66 -13.15 -5.18 16.03
CA TYR A 66 -13.19 -3.93 16.82
C TYR A 66 -11.87 -3.17 16.83
N LEU A 67 -10.78 -3.76 16.32
CA LEU A 67 -9.47 -3.13 16.31
C LEU A 67 -9.28 -2.24 15.08
N ASP A 68 -8.35 -1.29 15.18
CA ASP A 68 -7.91 -0.49 14.03
C ASP A 68 -7.04 -1.33 13.07
N ALA A 69 -6.94 -0.88 11.82
CA ALA A 69 -6.23 -1.63 10.78
C ALA A 69 -4.76 -1.92 11.15
N ARG A 70 -4.11 -1.01 11.88
CA ARG A 70 -2.73 -1.21 12.35
C ARG A 70 -2.64 -2.35 13.35
N SER A 71 -3.53 -2.41 14.34
CA SER A 71 -3.53 -3.50 15.32
C SER A 71 -3.86 -4.84 14.67
N VAL A 72 -4.82 -4.89 13.73
CA VAL A 72 -5.11 -6.11 12.95
C VAL A 72 -3.89 -6.54 12.13
N ALA A 73 -3.16 -5.60 11.52
CA ALA A 73 -1.94 -5.93 10.79
C ALA A 73 -0.84 -6.51 11.70
N LEU A 74 -0.69 -5.99 12.92
CA LEU A 74 0.26 -6.54 13.90
C LEU A 74 -0.12 -7.95 14.35
N SER A 75 -1.42 -8.26 14.44
CA SER A 75 -1.91 -9.61 14.74
C SER A 75 -1.45 -10.66 13.72
N LEU A 76 -1.17 -10.28 12.46
CA LEU A 76 -0.60 -11.18 11.46
C LEU A 76 0.76 -11.76 11.88
N LEU A 77 1.50 -11.05 12.73
CA LEU A 77 2.88 -11.40 13.10
C LEU A 77 2.96 -12.27 14.37
N VAL A 78 1.83 -12.56 15.02
CA VAL A 78 1.80 -13.25 16.32
C VAL A 78 2.05 -14.74 16.17
N SER A 79 1.26 -15.44 15.36
CA SER A 79 1.38 -16.88 15.12
C SER A 79 0.67 -17.27 13.81
N ARG A 80 0.85 -18.52 13.36
CA ARG A 80 0.16 -19.01 12.15
C ARG A 80 -1.36 -19.03 12.30
N SER A 81 -1.85 -19.36 13.49
CA SER A 81 -3.28 -19.38 13.80
C SER A 81 -3.88 -17.98 13.80
N TRP A 82 -3.19 -17.02 14.42
CA TRP A 82 -3.57 -15.61 14.39
C TRP A 82 -3.52 -15.03 12.98
N TYR A 83 -2.48 -15.35 12.21
CA TYR A 83 -2.37 -14.95 10.81
C TYR A 83 -3.59 -15.39 10.01
N ALA A 84 -4.00 -16.67 10.13
CA ALA A 84 -5.14 -17.20 9.38
C ALA A 84 -6.45 -16.44 9.65
N VAL A 85 -6.67 -15.98 10.89
CA VAL A 85 -7.84 -15.16 11.25
C VAL A 85 -7.65 -13.71 10.82
N ALA A 86 -6.50 -13.11 11.15
CA ALA A 86 -6.21 -11.70 10.92
C ALA A 86 -6.06 -11.37 9.42
N SER A 87 -5.75 -12.32 8.55
CA SER A 87 -5.70 -12.12 7.09
C SER A 87 -7.06 -12.28 6.41
N SER A 88 -8.14 -12.48 7.16
CA SER A 88 -9.48 -12.73 6.62
C SER A 88 -10.03 -11.52 5.83
N ASP A 89 -10.54 -11.78 4.63
CA ASP A 89 -11.19 -10.76 3.81
C ASP A 89 -12.41 -10.14 4.49
N ARG A 90 -13.07 -10.85 5.40
CA ARG A 90 -14.20 -10.29 6.17
C ARG A 90 -13.77 -9.13 7.05
N LEU A 91 -12.59 -9.21 7.68
CA LEU A 91 -12.02 -8.13 8.49
C LEU A 91 -11.58 -6.97 7.59
N TRP A 92 -10.77 -7.28 6.58
CA TRP A 92 -10.16 -6.27 5.72
C TRP A 92 -11.17 -5.60 4.78
N SER A 93 -12.32 -6.21 4.49
CA SER A 93 -13.41 -5.54 3.76
C SER A 93 -13.91 -4.32 4.52
N SER A 94 -14.17 -4.45 5.83
CA SER A 94 -14.57 -3.31 6.68
C SER A 94 -13.48 -2.25 6.70
N LYS A 95 -12.21 -2.67 6.87
CA LYS A 95 -11.08 -1.73 6.91
C LYS A 95 -10.86 -1.02 5.58
N CYS A 96 -11.11 -1.65 4.43
CA CYS A 96 -11.08 -0.97 3.13
C CYS A 96 -12.18 0.10 3.05
N LEU A 97 -13.41 -0.22 3.46
CA LEU A 97 -14.51 0.74 3.46
C LEU A 97 -14.20 1.94 4.38
N GLU A 98 -13.72 1.68 5.59
CA GLU A 98 -13.28 2.71 6.54
C GLU A 98 -12.16 3.58 5.93
N LEU A 99 -11.18 2.96 5.25
CA LEU A 99 -10.05 3.67 4.64
C LEU A 99 -10.46 4.53 3.44
N TRP A 100 -11.38 4.02 2.61
CA TRP A 100 -11.83 4.68 1.38
C TRP A 100 -12.88 5.76 1.64
N LEU A 101 -13.48 5.78 2.83
CA LEU A 101 -14.43 6.80 3.21
C LEU A 101 -13.78 8.20 3.13
N GLY A 102 -14.43 9.09 2.37
CA GLY A 102 -13.96 10.47 2.18
C GLY A 102 -12.71 10.61 1.32
N LYS A 103 -12.26 9.55 0.64
CA LYS A 103 -11.18 9.64 -0.35
C LYS A 103 -11.73 10.16 -1.68
N ALA A 104 -10.98 11.03 -2.34
CA ALA A 104 -11.31 11.57 -3.64
C ALA A 104 -11.11 10.54 -4.76
N HIS A 105 -10.12 9.64 -4.63
CA HIS A 105 -9.70 8.71 -5.67
C HIS A 105 -9.39 7.33 -5.08
N ILE A 106 -10.06 6.27 -5.55
CA ILE A 106 -9.78 4.90 -5.12
C ILE A 106 -8.99 4.17 -6.21
N PRO A 107 -7.80 3.60 -5.90
CA PRO A 107 -6.92 3.06 -6.94
C PRO A 107 -7.54 1.86 -7.67
N ARG A 108 -7.43 1.87 -9.00
CA ARG A 108 -7.93 0.82 -9.89
C ARG A 108 -7.45 -0.57 -9.48
N LEU A 109 -6.17 -0.69 -9.17
CA LEU A 109 -5.55 -1.96 -8.77
C LEU A 109 -6.18 -2.53 -7.49
N ALA A 110 -6.59 -1.67 -6.54
CA ALA A 110 -7.24 -2.09 -5.30
C ALA A 110 -8.70 -2.55 -5.48
N GLN A 111 -9.33 -2.19 -6.61
CA GLN A 111 -10.68 -2.61 -6.98
C GLN A 111 -10.70 -3.83 -7.91
N SER A 112 -9.54 -4.41 -8.23
CA SER A 112 -9.45 -5.57 -9.11
C SER A 112 -10.20 -6.78 -8.54
N ARG A 113 -10.93 -7.50 -9.42
CA ARG A 113 -11.72 -8.68 -9.02
C ARG A 113 -10.79 -9.80 -8.56
N GLY A 114 -11.14 -10.44 -7.45
CA GLY A 114 -10.39 -11.57 -6.88
C GLY A 114 -9.16 -11.16 -6.06
N LEU A 115 -8.90 -9.85 -5.90
CA LEU A 115 -7.82 -9.37 -5.05
C LEU A 115 -8.17 -9.53 -3.56
N PRO A 116 -7.29 -10.14 -2.74
CA PRO A 116 -7.47 -10.20 -1.29
C PRO A 116 -7.61 -8.80 -0.69
N LYS A 117 -8.48 -8.62 0.30
CA LYS A 117 -8.80 -7.30 0.85
C LYS A 117 -7.67 -6.69 1.66
N LEU A 118 -6.83 -7.52 2.28
CA LEU A 118 -5.57 -7.07 2.88
C LEU A 118 -4.62 -6.47 1.83
N ALA A 119 -4.54 -7.09 0.64
CA ALA A 119 -3.74 -6.56 -0.46
C ALA A 119 -4.34 -5.27 -1.03
N ALA A 120 -5.67 -5.22 -1.20
CA ALA A 120 -6.38 -4.01 -1.60
C ALA A 120 -6.11 -2.83 -0.65
N TYR A 121 -6.25 -3.05 0.66
CA TYR A 121 -5.93 -2.04 1.68
C TYR A 121 -4.49 -1.54 1.54
N SER A 122 -3.55 -2.48 1.44
CA SER A 122 -2.12 -2.17 1.33
C SER A 122 -1.80 -1.37 0.08
N LEU A 123 -2.36 -1.77 -1.08
CA LEU A 123 -2.22 -1.06 -2.34
C LEU A 123 -2.83 0.35 -2.28
N SER A 124 -3.97 0.51 -1.62
CA SER A 124 -4.57 1.84 -1.44
C SER A 124 -3.69 2.78 -0.60
N ILE A 125 -3.07 2.28 0.48
CA ILE A 125 -2.13 3.06 1.28
C ILE A 125 -0.86 3.41 0.48
N MET A 126 -0.30 2.44 -0.26
CA MET A 126 0.90 2.67 -1.06
C MET A 126 0.64 3.68 -2.18
N ASP A 127 -0.49 3.53 -2.88
CA ASP A 127 -0.90 4.49 -3.90
C ASP A 127 -1.09 5.87 -3.28
N GLY A 128 -1.90 6.00 -2.21
CA GLY A 128 -2.17 7.27 -1.53
C GLY A 128 -0.94 8.05 -1.03
N LYS A 129 0.23 7.39 -0.94
CA LYS A 129 1.52 7.99 -0.58
C LYS A 129 2.41 8.32 -1.78
N ARG A 130 1.98 8.06 -3.01
CA ARG A 130 2.75 8.40 -4.21
C ARG A 130 2.96 9.90 -4.30
N THR A 131 4.20 10.26 -4.63
CA THR A 131 4.62 11.63 -4.97
C THR A 131 4.79 11.81 -6.47
N ARG A 132 4.78 10.70 -7.23
CA ARG A 132 5.00 10.66 -8.67
C ARG A 132 3.68 10.41 -9.40
N ILE A 133 3.32 11.35 -10.26
CA ILE A 133 2.15 11.24 -11.12
C ILE A 133 2.53 10.59 -12.45
N MET A 134 1.66 9.72 -12.95
CA MET A 134 1.82 9.08 -14.25
C MET A 134 0.90 9.73 -15.28
N ARG A 135 1.10 9.40 -16.57
CA ARG A 135 0.23 9.93 -17.62
C ARG A 135 -1.21 9.46 -17.42
N GLU A 136 -1.37 8.22 -16.99
CA GLU A 136 -2.65 7.58 -16.73
C GLU A 136 -3.41 8.33 -15.64
N ASP A 137 -2.72 8.80 -14.59
CA ASP A 137 -3.34 9.64 -13.55
C ASP A 137 -3.84 10.97 -14.12
N LEU A 138 -3.06 11.63 -14.98
CA LEU A 138 -3.45 12.90 -15.61
C LEU A 138 -4.71 12.71 -16.45
N CYS A 139 -4.73 11.65 -17.27
CA CYS A 139 -5.83 11.37 -18.20
C CYS A 139 -7.05 10.73 -17.54
N ASP A 140 -6.89 10.11 -16.37
CA ASP A 140 -8.00 9.48 -15.65
C ASP A 140 -8.93 10.52 -15.00
N HIS A 141 -8.46 11.74 -14.76
CA HIS A 141 -9.18 12.74 -14.01
C HIS A 141 -9.56 13.95 -14.86
N ALA A 142 -10.73 14.51 -14.58
CA ALA A 142 -10.99 15.90 -14.87
C ALA A 142 -10.30 16.78 -13.81
N TRP A 143 -9.79 17.93 -14.22
CA TRP A 143 -9.05 18.83 -13.34
C TRP A 143 -9.74 20.18 -13.23
N GLN A 144 -10.00 20.64 -12.02
CA GLN A 144 -10.31 22.04 -11.77
C GLN A 144 -9.06 22.88 -11.98
N PHE A 145 -9.20 23.98 -12.70
CA PHE A 145 -8.13 24.90 -13.04
C PHE A 145 -8.47 26.31 -12.56
N HIS A 146 -7.47 27.00 -12.03
CA HIS A 146 -7.56 28.44 -11.78
C HIS A 146 -6.17 29.10 -11.86
N PHE A 147 -6.17 30.41 -12.07
CA PHE A 147 -5.01 31.26 -11.96
C PHE A 147 -4.70 31.58 -10.51
N ASN A 148 -3.41 31.71 -10.21
CA ASN A 148 -2.94 32.16 -8.91
C ASN A 148 -2.86 33.68 -8.86
N LYS A 149 -2.62 34.24 -7.67
CA LYS A 149 -2.61 35.69 -7.43
C LYS A 149 -1.59 36.45 -8.29
N GLU A 150 -0.50 35.77 -8.68
CA GLU A 150 0.56 36.34 -9.52
C GLU A 150 0.18 36.47 -10.99
N ALA A 151 -0.93 35.85 -11.43
CA ALA A 151 -1.40 36.00 -12.79
C ALA A 151 -1.87 37.44 -13.07
N PRO A 152 -1.64 37.97 -14.30
CA PRO A 152 -2.16 39.25 -14.73
C PRO A 152 -3.64 39.41 -14.43
N VAL A 153 -4.03 40.63 -14.05
CA VAL A 153 -5.42 40.98 -13.69
C VAL A 153 -6.40 40.54 -14.76
N TYR A 154 -6.07 40.76 -16.04
CA TYR A 154 -6.87 40.31 -17.17
C TYR A 154 -7.29 38.83 -17.10
N TRP A 155 -6.36 37.93 -16.76
CA TRP A 155 -6.67 36.50 -16.66
C TRP A 155 -7.48 36.17 -15.42
N ARG A 156 -7.21 36.84 -14.30
CA ARG A 156 -7.98 36.67 -13.06
C ARG A 156 -9.41 37.17 -13.19
N ASP A 157 -9.63 38.26 -13.94
CA ASP A 157 -10.97 38.80 -14.19
C ASP A 157 -11.82 37.86 -15.06
N LEU A 158 -11.19 36.97 -15.82
CA LEU A 158 -11.88 35.93 -16.60
C LEU A 158 -12.07 34.61 -15.83
N ASP A 159 -11.44 34.47 -14.67
CA ASP A 159 -11.41 33.25 -13.89
C ASP A 159 -12.55 33.20 -12.86
N PRO A 160 -13.49 32.23 -12.96
CA PRO A 160 -14.58 32.05 -12.01
C PRO A 160 -14.12 31.95 -10.54
N TYR A 161 -12.92 31.39 -10.30
CA TYR A 161 -12.36 31.28 -8.95
C TYR A 161 -12.20 32.65 -8.28
N TRP A 162 -11.69 33.65 -9.01
CA TRP A 162 -11.49 35.01 -8.50
C TRP A 162 -12.77 35.82 -8.43
N GLN A 163 -13.75 35.49 -9.28
CA GLN A 163 -15.08 36.07 -9.23
C GLN A 163 -15.95 35.48 -8.09
N GLY A 164 -15.50 34.37 -7.47
CA GLY A 164 -16.31 33.62 -6.51
C GLY A 164 -17.52 32.94 -7.16
N SER A 165 -17.45 32.67 -8.47
CA SER A 165 -18.53 32.07 -9.25
C SER A 165 -18.25 30.59 -9.54
N HIS A 166 -19.33 29.84 -9.78
CA HIS A 166 -19.28 28.44 -10.17
C HIS A 166 -20.04 28.24 -11.49
N PRO A 167 -19.68 27.21 -12.29
CA PRO A 167 -18.62 26.22 -12.06
C PRO A 167 -17.20 26.79 -12.23
N LEU A 168 -16.21 26.16 -11.59
CA LEU A 168 -14.80 26.44 -11.86
C LEU A 168 -14.39 25.85 -13.21
N MET A 169 -13.39 26.46 -13.86
CA MET A 169 -12.86 25.99 -15.15
C MET A 169 -12.33 24.56 -15.04
N ARG A 170 -12.60 23.73 -16.05
CA ARG A 170 -12.11 22.35 -16.10
C ARG A 170 -11.13 22.12 -17.23
N ARG A 171 -10.18 21.23 -16.99
CA ARG A 171 -9.17 20.78 -17.96
C ARG A 171 -9.19 19.27 -18.03
N TYR A 172 -9.06 18.75 -19.24
CA TYR A 172 -9.06 17.33 -19.53
C TYR A 172 -7.76 16.98 -20.26
N PHE A 173 -7.01 16.03 -19.73
CA PHE A 173 -5.77 15.55 -20.33
C PHE A 173 -6.07 14.28 -21.12
N HIS A 174 -5.51 14.16 -22.31
CA HIS A 174 -5.79 13.05 -23.21
C HIS A 174 -4.57 12.17 -23.43
N PRO A 175 -4.75 10.85 -23.69
CA PRO A 175 -3.64 9.93 -23.90
C PRO A 175 -2.68 10.31 -25.04
N ASP A 176 -3.17 11.04 -26.05
CA ASP A 176 -2.39 11.55 -27.17
C ASP A 176 -1.47 12.73 -26.82
N GLY A 177 -1.52 13.19 -25.56
CA GLY A 177 -0.73 14.33 -25.08
C GLY A 177 -1.43 15.68 -25.27
N SER A 178 -2.65 15.71 -25.80
CA SER A 178 -3.45 16.93 -25.90
C SER A 178 -4.15 17.25 -24.59
N GLN A 179 -4.55 18.52 -24.43
CA GLN A 179 -5.40 18.98 -23.35
C GLN A 179 -6.57 19.77 -23.94
N THR A 180 -7.77 19.62 -23.36
CA THR A 180 -8.97 20.38 -23.72
C THR A 180 -9.60 21.05 -22.49
N ALA A 181 -10.57 21.93 -22.74
CA ALA A 181 -11.38 22.60 -21.72
C ALA A 181 -12.87 22.50 -22.06
N ASP A 182 -13.73 23.01 -21.17
CA ASP A 182 -15.16 23.12 -21.43
C ASP A 182 -15.44 24.11 -22.60
N PRO A 183 -16.50 23.90 -23.41
CA PRO A 183 -16.76 24.71 -24.61
C PRO A 183 -17.00 26.20 -24.35
N ASP A 184 -17.51 26.54 -23.17
CA ASP A 184 -17.83 27.90 -22.71
C ASP A 184 -16.65 28.58 -21.99
N ASP A 185 -15.50 27.91 -21.92
CA ASP A 185 -14.30 28.45 -21.29
C ASP A 185 -13.69 29.61 -22.11
N ARG A 186 -13.96 30.83 -21.62
CA ARG A 186 -13.48 32.08 -22.23
C ARG A 186 -11.97 32.26 -22.15
N VAL A 187 -11.30 31.61 -21.20
CA VAL A 187 -9.83 31.64 -21.06
C VAL A 187 -9.20 30.70 -22.09
N TRP A 188 -9.81 29.55 -22.34
CA TRP A 188 -9.31 28.57 -23.28
C TRP A 188 -9.33 29.06 -24.72
N GLY A 189 -10.42 29.71 -25.14
CA GLY A 189 -10.51 30.38 -26.44
C GLY A 189 -10.25 29.48 -27.67
N GLY A 190 -10.37 28.16 -27.51
CA GLY A 190 -10.11 27.17 -28.57
C GLY A 190 -8.63 26.90 -28.85
N HIS A 191 -7.71 27.33 -27.98
CA HIS A 191 -6.28 27.10 -28.17
C HIS A 191 -5.91 25.62 -28.07
N GLU A 192 -5.03 25.15 -28.95
CA GLU A 192 -4.39 23.85 -28.79
C GLU A 192 -3.41 23.88 -27.60
N SER A 193 -3.42 22.81 -26.82
CA SER A 193 -2.52 22.66 -25.67
C SER A 193 -2.00 21.23 -25.62
N CYS A 194 -0.70 21.09 -25.38
CA CYS A 194 -0.03 19.82 -25.23
C CYS A 194 0.59 19.71 -23.84
N PHE A 195 0.65 18.49 -23.31
CA PHE A 195 1.34 18.20 -22.05
C PHE A 195 2.32 17.05 -22.17
N SER A 196 3.30 17.03 -21.26
CA SER A 196 4.22 15.92 -21.10
C SER A 196 4.67 15.81 -19.64
N THR A 197 4.99 14.59 -19.20
CA THR A 197 5.61 14.35 -17.90
C THR A 197 7.11 14.25 -18.08
N VAL A 198 7.86 15.13 -17.43
CA VAL A 198 9.32 15.17 -17.49
C VAL A 198 9.87 14.50 -16.25
N THR A 199 10.70 13.47 -16.44
CA THR A 199 11.45 12.82 -15.36
C THR A 199 12.93 12.86 -15.70
N SER A 200 13.73 13.48 -14.86
CA SER A 200 15.19 13.50 -14.99
C SER A 200 15.83 12.72 -13.85
N PHE A 201 16.99 12.13 -14.12
CA PHE A 201 17.73 11.29 -13.19
C PHE A 201 19.13 11.88 -12.93
N VAL A 202 19.67 11.64 -11.74
CA VAL A 202 21.08 11.89 -11.40
C VAL A 202 21.79 10.55 -11.28
N GLY A 203 23.01 10.45 -11.84
CA GLY A 203 23.96 9.36 -11.59
C GLY A 203 23.31 7.98 -11.58
N ASP A 204 23.33 7.34 -10.41
CA ASP A 204 22.92 5.96 -10.12
C ASP A 204 21.41 5.67 -10.27
N GLY A 205 20.66 6.51 -11.00
CA GLY A 205 19.24 6.29 -11.30
C GLY A 205 18.29 6.92 -10.28
N GLU A 206 18.78 7.80 -9.39
CA GLU A 206 17.92 8.60 -8.52
C GLU A 206 17.19 9.67 -9.32
N ILE A 207 15.89 9.83 -9.10
CA ILE A 207 15.10 10.87 -9.78
C ILE A 207 15.50 12.23 -9.23
N ARG A 208 16.01 13.10 -10.10
CA ARG A 208 16.33 14.49 -9.79
C ARG A 208 15.09 15.36 -9.75
N GLU A 209 14.29 15.26 -10.80
CA GLU A 209 13.11 16.08 -11.00
C GLU A 209 12.02 15.24 -11.65
N HIS A 210 10.79 15.43 -11.19
CA HIS A 210 9.61 14.89 -11.81
C HIS A 210 8.51 15.94 -11.79
N TYR A 211 8.10 16.41 -12.97
CA TYR A 211 7.12 17.50 -13.11
C TYR A 211 6.30 17.35 -14.39
N VAL A 212 5.17 18.05 -14.43
CA VAL A 212 4.34 18.13 -15.64
C VAL A 212 4.64 19.44 -16.37
N ARG A 213 4.79 19.36 -17.69
CA ARG A 213 4.98 20.49 -18.58
C ARG A 213 3.73 20.62 -19.43
N ILE A 214 3.08 21.79 -19.37
CA ILE A 214 1.96 22.15 -20.23
C ILE A 214 2.45 23.26 -21.16
N ASN A 215 2.44 23.04 -22.46
CA ASN A 215 3.00 23.96 -23.45
C ASN A 215 4.40 24.46 -23.05
N ARG A 216 4.60 25.78 -23.09
CA ARG A 216 5.83 26.47 -22.65
C ARG A 216 5.70 27.09 -21.25
N TRP A 217 4.68 26.71 -20.49
CA TRP A 217 4.39 27.28 -19.18
C TRP A 217 5.42 26.83 -18.14
N PRO A 218 5.59 27.58 -17.03
CA PRO A 218 6.48 27.17 -15.94
C PRO A 218 6.17 25.75 -15.46
N ARG A 219 7.20 25.05 -14.97
CA ARG A 219 7.10 23.65 -14.52
C ARG A 219 5.98 23.51 -13.49
N MET A 220 5.12 22.51 -13.68
CA MET A 220 4.06 22.22 -12.74
C MET A 220 4.53 21.16 -11.74
N PHE A 221 4.60 21.55 -10.47
CA PHE A 221 4.91 20.63 -9.38
C PHE A 221 3.66 19.89 -8.96
N VAL A 222 3.83 18.61 -8.63
CA VAL A 222 2.72 17.72 -8.35
C VAL A 222 2.83 17.17 -6.93
N SER A 223 1.71 17.12 -6.24
CA SER A 223 1.60 16.58 -4.89
C SER A 223 0.29 15.84 -4.73
N ARG A 224 0.24 14.96 -3.73
CA ARG A 224 -0.98 14.26 -3.33
C ARG A 224 -1.50 14.79 -2.00
N ASN A 225 -2.80 14.99 -1.92
CA ASN A 225 -3.49 15.43 -0.70
C ASN A 225 -3.86 14.23 0.19
N GLU A 226 -4.25 14.49 1.43
CA GLU A 226 -4.64 13.45 2.40
C GLU A 226 -5.88 12.65 1.99
N ASP A 227 -6.79 13.29 1.25
CA ASP A 227 -7.96 12.67 0.63
C ASP A 227 -7.60 11.87 -0.64
N TRP A 228 -6.32 11.75 -0.98
CA TRP A 228 -5.79 11.08 -2.17
C TRP A 228 -6.06 11.79 -3.50
N SER A 229 -6.59 13.02 -3.49
CA SER A 229 -6.64 13.88 -4.67
C SER A 229 -5.24 14.35 -5.08
N TRP A 230 -5.07 14.64 -6.35
CA TRP A 230 -3.86 15.23 -6.91
C TRP A 230 -3.98 16.75 -6.98
N ARG A 231 -2.88 17.42 -6.67
CA ARG A 231 -2.69 18.85 -6.92
C ARG A 231 -1.49 19.03 -7.82
N MET A 232 -1.63 19.90 -8.80
CA MET A 232 -0.56 20.28 -9.70
C MET A 232 -0.53 21.80 -9.84
N SER A 233 0.55 22.46 -9.45
CA SER A 233 0.62 23.92 -9.47
C SER A 233 2.01 24.46 -9.78
N ASN A 234 2.06 25.71 -10.21
CA ASN A 234 3.25 26.53 -10.25
C ASN A 234 2.90 27.91 -9.64
N HIS A 235 3.75 28.93 -9.80
CA HIS A 235 3.46 30.27 -9.28
C HIS A 235 2.29 30.96 -10.02
N PHE A 236 2.01 30.55 -11.25
CA PHE A 236 1.04 31.17 -12.15
C PHE A 236 -0.36 30.52 -12.08
N THR A 237 -0.44 29.19 -12.01
CA THR A 237 -1.70 28.43 -12.02
C THR A 237 -1.70 27.21 -11.11
N SER A 238 -2.92 26.75 -10.82
CA SER A 238 -3.18 25.59 -10.00
C SER A 238 -4.24 24.70 -10.64
N TYR A 239 -4.01 23.40 -10.53
CA TYR A 239 -4.89 22.34 -10.95
C TYR A 239 -5.16 21.44 -9.75
N SER A 240 -6.41 21.07 -9.54
CA SER A 240 -6.82 20.07 -8.54
C SER A 240 -7.65 19.01 -9.24
N SER A 241 -7.34 17.74 -9.05
CA SER A 241 -8.15 16.66 -9.63
C SER A 241 -9.54 16.65 -8.97
N ILE A 242 -10.57 16.45 -9.79
CA ILE A 242 -11.96 16.40 -9.33
C ILE A 242 -12.21 15.03 -8.71
N ALA A 243 -12.72 15.00 -7.48
CA ALA A 243 -13.05 13.76 -6.78
C ALA A 243 -14.01 12.88 -7.60
N ASP A 244 -13.66 11.60 -7.72
CA ASP A 244 -14.40 10.57 -8.44
C ASP A 244 -14.30 9.21 -7.72
N PRO A 245 -14.60 9.14 -6.40
CA PRO A 245 -14.41 7.93 -5.60
C PRO A 245 -15.17 6.71 -6.13
N ASP A 246 -16.33 6.97 -6.72
CA ASP A 246 -17.23 5.94 -7.26
C ASP A 246 -16.95 5.62 -8.74
N LYS A 247 -15.85 6.12 -9.31
CA LYS A 247 -15.47 5.83 -10.70
C LYS A 247 -15.36 4.31 -10.87
N ALA A 248 -16.17 3.78 -11.80
CA ALA A 248 -16.19 2.35 -12.08
C ALA A 248 -14.80 1.86 -12.49
N GLY A 249 -14.29 0.85 -11.76
CA GLY A 249 -12.95 0.32 -11.98
C GLY A 249 -11.83 1.20 -11.41
N GLY A 250 -12.12 2.19 -10.57
CA GLY A 250 -11.13 3.03 -9.91
C GLY A 250 -10.29 3.89 -10.84
N THR A 251 -9.27 4.51 -10.26
CA THR A 251 -8.44 5.55 -10.90
C THR A 251 -6.96 5.20 -10.86
N GLY A 252 -6.18 5.86 -11.72
CA GLY A 252 -4.73 5.73 -11.77
C GLY A 252 -4.26 4.47 -12.51
N PRO A 253 -2.95 4.23 -12.58
CA PRO A 253 -2.37 3.16 -13.38
C PRO A 253 -2.86 1.76 -12.98
N LEU A 254 -2.83 0.83 -13.95
CA LEU A 254 -2.96 -0.60 -13.71
C LEU A 254 -1.64 -1.20 -13.19
#